data_AF-A0AAV4VWT6-F1
#
_entry.id   AF-A0AAV4VWT6-F1
#
_cell.length_a   1.000
_cell.length_b   1.000
_cell.length_c   1.000
_cell.angle_alpha   90.00
_cell.angle_beta   90.00
_cell.angle_gamma   90.00
#
_symmetry.space_group_name_H-M   'P 1'
#
loop_
_entity.id
_entity.type
_entity.pdbx_description
1 polymer ?
#
loop_
_entity_poly.entity_id
_entity_poly.type
_entity_poly.pdbx_seq_one_letter_code
_entity_poly.pdbx_strand_id
1 'polypeptide(L)'
;MFSVDEKLTCDNFESCFVDEMTGDDFNLKYLQENGFVKPVLFKDKAGLGMRMPSANFTVNDVRQCIGSRRMLDVMDVTTQKDIEMTMKDWCRYFENPNREQLLNVISLEFSHTRLENYVESPTVVRQVDWVDWVWPRHLKESQTEGTNSLDEMKYPKVQKYCLMSVKGCYTDFHIDFGGTSVWYHILRGKKVRLADHLRCCLYEGRTQINC
;
A
#
# COMPACT_ATOMS: atom_id res chain seq x y z
N MET A 1 -8.05 24.39 15.28
CA MET A 1 -8.59 23.37 14.36
C MET A 1 -7.74 23.42 13.11
N PHE A 2 -7.19 22.29 12.64
CA PHE A 2 -6.40 22.26 11.40
C PHE A 2 -7.33 21.95 10.22
N SER A 3 -6.99 22.43 9.02
CA SER A 3 -7.71 22.16 7.79
C SER A 3 -6.83 21.34 6.84
N VAL A 4 -7.29 20.16 6.43
CA VAL A 4 -6.59 19.33 5.43
C VAL A 4 -6.54 20.05 4.09
N ASP A 5 -7.62 20.73 3.70
CA ASP A 5 -7.70 21.46 2.44
C ASP A 5 -6.64 22.59 2.38
N GLU A 6 -6.45 23.32 3.48
CA GLU A 6 -5.39 24.34 3.56
C GLU A 6 -4.00 23.73 3.36
N LYS A 7 -3.74 22.54 3.91
CA LYS A 7 -2.44 21.85 3.74
C LYS A 7 -2.23 21.36 2.31
N LEU A 8 -3.28 21.05 1.57
CA LEU A 8 -3.19 20.62 0.17
C LEU A 8 -2.92 21.78 -0.79
N THR A 9 -3.27 23.01 -0.43
CA THR A 9 -3.08 24.21 -1.27
C THR A 9 -1.94 25.09 -0.79
N CYS A 10 -1.29 24.78 0.33
CA CYS A 10 -0.23 25.59 0.90
C CYS A 10 1.11 25.36 0.18
N ASP A 11 1.76 26.45 -0.22
CA ASP A 11 3.07 26.44 -0.89
C ASP A 11 4.25 26.29 0.10
N ASN A 12 3.99 26.32 1.42
CA ASN A 12 5.04 26.16 2.45
C ASN A 12 5.69 24.76 2.49
N PHE A 13 5.28 23.87 1.59
CA PHE A 13 5.70 22.49 1.52
C PHE A 13 6.48 22.18 0.23
N GLU A 14 6.96 23.18 -0.50
CA GLU A 14 7.55 23.06 -1.85
C GLU A 14 8.88 22.29 -1.99
N SER A 15 9.52 21.85 -0.92
CA SER A 15 10.84 21.21 -1.05
C SER A 15 10.75 19.83 -1.72
N CYS A 16 11.58 19.61 -2.73
CA CYS A 16 11.72 18.30 -3.37
C CYS A 16 12.57 17.37 -2.49
N PHE A 17 11.93 16.48 -1.73
CA PHE A 17 12.58 15.47 -0.89
C PHE A 17 12.67 14.10 -1.57
N VAL A 18 12.29 14.00 -2.84
CA VAL A 18 12.16 12.74 -3.59
C VAL A 18 13.13 12.73 -4.75
N ASP A 19 13.86 11.62 -4.90
CA ASP A 19 14.70 11.41 -6.07
C ASP A 19 13.87 10.71 -7.16
N GLU A 20 13.79 11.31 -8.35
CA GLU A 20 13.17 10.65 -9.50
C GLU A 20 14.17 9.71 -10.19
N MET A 21 13.76 8.48 -10.49
CA MET A 21 14.61 7.47 -11.11
C MET A 21 13.86 6.68 -12.19
N THR A 22 14.62 6.05 -13.08
CA THR A 22 14.09 5.00 -13.97
C THR A 22 14.24 3.63 -13.32
N GLY A 23 13.42 2.66 -13.72
CA GLY A 23 13.47 1.34 -13.10
C GLY A 23 14.79 0.60 -13.32
N ASP A 24 15.47 0.82 -14.46
CA ASP A 24 16.75 0.18 -14.77
C ASP A 24 17.89 0.68 -13.85
N ASP A 25 17.80 1.93 -13.39
CA ASP A 25 18.76 2.54 -12.48
C ASP A 25 18.59 2.07 -11.03
N PHE A 26 17.39 1.56 -10.68
CA PHE A 26 17.09 1.08 -9.33
C PHE A 26 17.36 -0.42 -9.22
N ASN A 27 18.59 -0.75 -8.84
CA ASN A 27 19.09 -2.12 -8.70
C ASN A 27 19.89 -2.30 -7.38
N LEU A 28 20.31 -3.53 -7.08
CA LEU A 28 21.04 -3.83 -5.85
C LEU A 28 22.37 -3.06 -5.74
N LYS A 29 23.06 -2.81 -6.86
CA LYS A 29 24.30 -2.02 -6.89
C LYS A 29 24.01 -0.58 -6.42
N TYR A 30 22.95 0.05 -6.95
CA TYR A 30 22.53 1.38 -6.50
C TYR A 30 22.30 1.43 -4.98
N LEU A 31 21.58 0.44 -4.42
CA LEU A 31 21.35 0.37 -2.97
C LEU A 31 22.64 0.18 -2.16
N GLN A 32 23.58 -0.62 -2.65
CA GLN A 32 24.87 -0.84 -1.97
C GLN A 32 25.75 0.41 -1.98
N GLU A 33 25.73 1.16 -3.09
CA GLU A 33 26.55 2.37 -3.26
C GLU A 33 25.97 3.59 -2.53
N ASN A 34 24.65 3.73 -2.47
CA ASN A 34 23.98 4.95 -2.02
C ASN A 34 23.14 4.74 -0.73
N GLY A 35 22.91 3.50 -0.33
CA GLY A 35 21.92 3.17 0.69
C GLY A 35 20.48 3.39 0.22
N PHE A 36 19.54 3.42 1.16
CA PHE A 36 18.13 3.75 0.93
C PHE A 36 17.68 4.81 1.94
N VAL A 37 18.19 6.03 1.78
CA VAL A 37 18.04 7.14 2.75
C VAL A 37 17.04 8.21 2.32
N LYS A 38 16.57 8.16 1.07
CA LYS A 38 15.59 9.08 0.50
C LYS A 38 14.47 8.32 -0.22
N PRO A 39 13.23 8.83 -0.22
CA PRO A 39 12.18 8.31 -1.07
C PRO A 39 12.55 8.42 -2.54
N VAL A 40 12.19 7.39 -3.31
CA VAL A 40 12.42 7.34 -4.75
C VAL A 40 11.09 7.28 -5.49
N LEU A 41 10.95 8.05 -6.56
CA LEU A 41 9.78 8.08 -7.43
C LEU A 41 10.10 7.53 -8.82
N PHE A 42 9.24 6.61 -9.26
CA PHE A 42 9.23 6.09 -10.63
C PHE A 42 7.93 6.54 -11.32
N LYS A 43 8.05 7.29 -12.43
CA LYS A 43 6.91 7.70 -13.25
C LYS A 43 6.36 6.57 -14.12
N ASP A 44 7.22 5.62 -14.48
CA ASP A 44 6.88 4.39 -15.20
C ASP A 44 7.41 3.18 -14.42
N LYS A 45 6.70 2.04 -14.50
CA LYS A 45 7.10 0.79 -13.86
C LYS A 45 8.11 -0.03 -14.68
N ALA A 46 8.39 0.35 -15.92
CA ALA A 46 9.38 -0.30 -16.77
C ALA A 46 10.75 -0.38 -16.05
N GLY A 47 11.43 -1.50 -16.19
CA GLY A 47 12.72 -1.78 -15.52
C GLY A 47 12.61 -2.28 -14.07
N LEU A 48 11.50 -2.01 -13.35
CA LEU A 48 11.38 -2.40 -11.93
C LEU A 48 11.18 -3.91 -11.70
N GLY A 49 10.87 -4.68 -12.75
CA GLY A 49 10.57 -6.11 -12.65
C GLY A 49 9.38 -6.44 -11.74
N MET A 50 8.41 -5.52 -11.70
CA MET A 50 7.17 -5.67 -10.94
C MET A 50 6.01 -6.13 -11.84
N ARG A 51 5.06 -6.86 -11.25
CA ARG A 51 3.81 -7.27 -11.93
C ARG A 51 2.63 -6.66 -11.20
N MET A 52 1.68 -6.14 -11.98
CA MET A 52 0.47 -5.52 -11.46
C MET A 52 -0.75 -5.98 -12.26
N PRO A 53 -1.95 -6.01 -11.65
CA PRO A 53 -3.19 -6.23 -12.37
C PRO A 53 -3.40 -5.22 -13.49
N SER A 54 -4.36 -5.51 -14.36
CA SER A 54 -4.81 -4.56 -15.40
C SER A 54 -5.27 -3.23 -14.79
N ALA A 55 -5.13 -2.13 -15.53
CA ALA A 55 -5.65 -0.82 -15.11
C ALA A 55 -7.18 -0.80 -14.92
N ASN A 56 -7.88 -1.77 -15.52
CA ASN A 56 -9.33 -1.96 -15.36
C ASN A 56 -9.71 -2.76 -14.11
N PHE A 57 -8.74 -3.23 -13.32
CA PHE A 57 -8.99 -4.00 -12.11
C PHE A 57 -9.74 -3.17 -11.07
N THR A 58 -10.77 -3.77 -10.47
CA THR A 58 -11.73 -3.08 -9.59
C THR A 58 -11.71 -3.64 -8.17
N VAL A 59 -12.37 -2.92 -7.25
CA VAL A 59 -12.59 -3.38 -5.88
C VAL A 59 -13.43 -4.66 -5.85
N ASN A 60 -14.33 -4.85 -6.83
CA ASN A 60 -15.07 -6.10 -6.96
C ASN A 60 -14.17 -7.27 -7.41
N ASP A 61 -13.12 -7.03 -8.20
CA ASP A 61 -12.15 -8.06 -8.58
C ASP A 61 -11.27 -8.46 -7.38
N VAL A 62 -10.89 -7.49 -6.53
CA VAL A 62 -10.27 -7.77 -5.22
C VAL A 62 -11.17 -8.71 -4.41
N ARG A 63 -12.47 -8.41 -4.31
CA ARG A 63 -13.45 -9.25 -3.58
C ARG A 63 -13.53 -10.66 -4.14
N GLN A 64 -13.50 -10.81 -5.46
CA GLN A 64 -13.47 -12.14 -6.08
C GLN A 64 -12.20 -12.88 -5.70
N CYS A 65 -11.04 -12.21 -5.66
CA CYS A 65 -9.77 -12.85 -5.34
C CYS A 65 -9.63 -13.28 -3.88
N ILE A 66 -10.06 -12.44 -2.93
CA ILE A 66 -9.87 -12.68 -1.48
C ILE A 66 -11.07 -13.33 -0.79
N GLY A 67 -12.25 -13.32 -1.44
CA GLY A 67 -13.49 -13.87 -0.91
C GLY A 67 -14.40 -12.83 -0.27
N SER A 68 -15.72 -13.00 -0.45
CA SER A 68 -16.72 -12.02 0.01
C SER A 68 -16.89 -11.93 1.52
N ARG A 69 -16.59 -13.01 2.25
CA ARG A 69 -16.69 -13.08 3.72
C ARG A 69 -15.40 -12.69 4.43
N ARG A 70 -14.35 -12.31 3.68
CA ARG A 70 -13.11 -11.85 4.28
C ARG A 70 -13.40 -10.62 5.13
N MET A 71 -13.07 -10.69 6.43
CA MET A 71 -13.10 -9.55 7.32
C MET A 71 -11.95 -8.60 6.98
N LEU A 72 -12.24 -7.30 7.05
CA LEU A 72 -11.32 -6.21 6.80
C LEU A 72 -11.32 -5.29 8.02
N ASP A 73 -10.13 -4.82 8.37
CA ASP A 73 -9.99 -3.65 9.23
C ASP A 73 -10.19 -2.40 8.37
N VAL A 74 -11.16 -1.58 8.75
CA VAL A 74 -11.56 -0.37 8.03
C VAL A 74 -11.45 0.81 8.97
N MET A 75 -10.66 1.80 8.58
CA MET A 75 -10.47 3.02 9.36
C MET A 75 -11.60 4.01 9.07
N ASP A 76 -12.29 4.47 10.11
CA ASP A 76 -13.11 5.69 10.05
C ASP A 76 -12.17 6.91 10.03
N VAL A 77 -12.18 7.63 8.92
CA VAL A 77 -11.26 8.75 8.66
C VAL A 77 -11.47 9.90 9.65
N THR A 78 -12.68 10.11 10.15
CA THR A 78 -12.97 11.21 11.08
C THR A 78 -12.46 10.92 12.47
N THR A 79 -12.61 9.68 12.95
CA THR A 79 -12.24 9.29 14.31
C THR A 79 -10.86 8.63 14.41
N GLN A 80 -10.27 8.24 13.28
CA GLN A 80 -9.06 7.41 13.18
C GLN A 80 -9.18 6.10 13.98
N LYS A 81 -10.41 5.58 14.14
CA LYS A 81 -10.69 4.30 14.79
C LYS A 81 -11.01 3.24 13.76
N ASP A 82 -10.58 2.02 14.05
CA ASP A 82 -10.86 0.86 13.21
C ASP A 82 -12.22 0.25 13.55
N ILE A 83 -12.94 -0.13 12.49
CA ILE A 83 -14.14 -0.95 12.52
C ILE A 83 -13.93 -2.15 11.61
N GLU A 84 -14.60 -3.26 11.91
CA GLU A 84 -14.54 -4.45 11.06
C GLU A 84 -15.76 -4.54 10.14
N MET A 85 -15.53 -4.93 8.89
CA MET A 85 -16.62 -5.33 8.00
C MET A 85 -16.18 -6.35 6.95
N THR A 86 -17.14 -7.01 6.31
CA THR A 86 -16.82 -7.97 5.25
C THR A 86 -16.40 -7.25 3.96
N MET A 87 -15.58 -7.89 3.14
CA MET A 87 -15.23 -7.41 1.81
C MET A 87 -16.46 -7.16 0.92
N LYS A 88 -17.55 -7.91 1.13
CA LYS A 88 -18.83 -7.66 0.44
C LYS A 88 -19.44 -6.31 0.85
N ASP A 89 -19.47 -6.01 2.13
CA ASP A 89 -20.02 -4.74 2.62
C ASP A 89 -19.11 -3.57 2.25
N TRP A 90 -17.79 -3.77 2.27
CA TRP A 90 -16.82 -2.80 1.75
C TRP A 90 -17.04 -2.51 0.26
N CYS A 91 -17.24 -3.51 -0.60
CA CYS A 91 -17.58 -3.29 -2.00
C CYS A 91 -18.85 -2.42 -2.15
N ARG A 92 -19.90 -2.74 -1.38
CA ARG A 92 -21.15 -1.97 -1.40
C ARG A 92 -20.90 -0.51 -0.99
N TYR A 93 -20.12 -0.29 0.06
CA TYR A 93 -19.72 1.04 0.51
C TYR A 93 -18.90 1.80 -0.55
N PHE A 94 -17.92 1.12 -1.15
CA PHE A 94 -17.00 1.73 -2.12
C PHE A 94 -17.72 2.15 -3.40
N GLU A 95 -18.73 1.41 -3.83
CA GLU A 95 -19.52 1.70 -5.04
C GLU A 95 -20.67 2.69 -4.80
N ASN A 96 -21.09 2.89 -3.55
CA ASN A 96 -22.17 3.82 -3.21
C ASN A 96 -21.75 5.28 -3.42
N PRO A 97 -22.37 6.07 -4.32
CA PRO A 97 -22.03 7.48 -4.52
C PRO A 97 -22.33 8.36 -3.29
N ASN A 98 -23.34 7.99 -2.50
CA ASN A 98 -23.82 8.75 -1.35
C ASN A 98 -23.34 8.08 -0.05
N ARG A 99 -22.21 8.56 0.48
CA ARG A 99 -21.57 8.00 1.69
C ARG A 99 -21.81 8.93 2.86
N GLU A 100 -22.31 8.38 3.96
CA GLU A 100 -22.49 9.11 5.23
C GLU A 100 -21.16 9.24 6.00
N GLN A 101 -20.30 8.23 5.90
CA GLN A 101 -19.01 8.17 6.57
C GLN A 101 -17.87 8.06 5.54
N LEU A 102 -16.71 8.64 5.88
CA LEU A 102 -15.47 8.44 5.13
C LEU A 102 -14.69 7.29 5.77
N LEU A 103 -14.58 6.20 5.03
CA LEU A 103 -13.93 4.97 5.45
C LEU A 103 -12.77 4.65 4.52
N ASN A 104 -11.73 4.02 5.06
CA ASN A 104 -10.51 3.74 4.34
C ASN A 104 -9.98 2.34 4.67
N VAL A 105 -9.64 1.55 3.66
CA VAL A 105 -8.94 0.27 3.86
C VAL A 105 -7.46 0.50 3.57
N ILE A 106 -6.63 0.43 4.62
CA ILE A 106 -5.19 0.58 4.49
C ILE A 106 -4.37 -0.68 4.79
N SER A 107 -4.98 -1.69 5.40
CA SER A 107 -4.30 -2.83 6.04
C SER A 107 -4.68 -4.20 5.48
N LEU A 108 -5.33 -4.27 4.32
CA LEU A 108 -5.69 -5.56 3.69
C LEU A 108 -4.44 -6.25 3.13
N GLU A 109 -3.85 -7.15 3.91
CA GLU A 109 -2.80 -8.05 3.43
C GLU A 109 -3.43 -9.23 2.66
N PHE A 110 -2.90 -9.53 1.48
CA PHE A 110 -3.50 -10.48 0.54
C PHE A 110 -2.59 -11.63 0.10
N SER A 111 -1.43 -11.83 0.75
CA SER A 111 -0.62 -13.04 0.54
C SER A 111 -1.44 -14.29 0.90
N HIS A 112 -1.19 -15.39 0.20
CA HIS A 112 -1.97 -16.63 0.29
C HIS A 112 -3.45 -16.46 -0.13
N THR A 113 -3.74 -15.52 -1.03
CA THR A 113 -5.01 -15.42 -1.74
C THR A 113 -4.79 -15.50 -3.25
N ARG A 114 -5.87 -15.60 -4.05
CA ARG A 114 -5.72 -15.57 -5.52
C ARG A 114 -5.14 -14.24 -6.03
N LEU A 115 -5.28 -13.15 -5.27
CA LEU A 115 -4.78 -11.84 -5.65
C LEU A 115 -3.25 -11.81 -5.71
N GLU A 116 -2.60 -12.62 -4.89
CA GLU A 116 -1.14 -12.70 -4.80
C GLU A 116 -0.49 -12.95 -6.16
N ASN A 117 -1.09 -13.79 -7.00
CA ASN A 117 -0.54 -14.18 -8.30
C ASN A 117 -0.49 -13.01 -9.30
N TYR A 118 -1.33 -11.99 -9.10
CA TYR A 118 -1.40 -10.82 -9.97
C TYR A 118 -0.41 -9.70 -9.56
N VAL A 119 0.17 -9.79 -8.38
CA VAL A 119 1.05 -8.76 -7.82
C VAL A 119 2.42 -9.33 -7.50
N GLU A 120 3.43 -8.71 -8.10
CA GLU A 120 4.82 -8.95 -7.76
C GLU A 120 5.47 -7.60 -7.47
N SER A 121 6.17 -7.51 -6.33
CA SER A 121 6.90 -6.31 -5.89
C SER A 121 8.02 -5.95 -6.89
N PRO A 122 8.75 -4.85 -6.71
CA PRO A 122 9.96 -4.59 -7.49
C PRO A 122 11.05 -5.65 -7.22
N THR A 123 11.88 -5.96 -8.22
CA THR A 123 12.95 -6.97 -8.11
C THR A 123 13.89 -6.69 -6.95
N VAL A 124 14.30 -5.44 -6.78
CA VAL A 124 15.20 -5.02 -5.70
C VAL A 124 14.62 -5.32 -4.32
N VAL A 125 13.31 -5.11 -4.12
CA VAL A 125 12.65 -5.41 -2.84
C VAL A 125 12.79 -6.89 -2.52
N ARG A 126 12.52 -7.78 -3.48
CA ARG A 126 12.70 -9.24 -3.30
C ARG A 126 14.15 -9.66 -3.04
N GLN A 127 15.12 -8.83 -3.43
CA GLN A 127 16.54 -9.11 -3.20
C GLN A 127 17.03 -8.70 -1.81
N VAL A 128 16.30 -7.84 -1.09
CA VAL A 128 16.73 -7.29 0.20
C VAL A 128 15.75 -7.53 1.35
N ASP A 129 14.53 -7.99 1.07
CA ASP A 129 13.51 -8.25 2.09
C ASP A 129 13.95 -9.33 3.10
N TRP A 130 13.95 -8.99 4.38
CA TRP A 130 14.32 -9.90 5.46
C TRP A 130 13.37 -11.08 5.58
N VAL A 131 12.10 -10.95 5.22
CA VAL A 131 11.16 -12.08 5.22
C VAL A 131 11.60 -13.14 4.20
N ASP A 132 12.17 -12.75 3.07
CA ASP A 132 12.62 -13.68 2.03
C ASP A 132 14.01 -14.28 2.32
N TRP A 133 14.89 -13.50 2.96
CA TRP A 133 16.30 -13.86 3.12
C TRP A 133 16.73 -14.28 4.52
N VAL A 134 16.01 -13.86 5.56
CA VAL A 134 16.38 -14.09 6.97
C VAL A 134 15.41 -15.06 7.65
N TRP A 135 14.11 -15.00 7.35
CA TRP A 135 13.13 -15.88 7.97
C TRP A 135 13.30 -17.35 7.54
N PRO A 136 13.10 -18.34 8.43
CA PRO A 136 13.18 -19.75 8.05
C PRO A 136 12.20 -20.12 6.93
N ARG A 137 12.73 -20.50 5.77
CA ARG A 137 11.94 -20.75 4.55
C ARG A 137 10.81 -21.76 4.74
N HIS A 138 11.10 -22.88 5.40
CA HIS A 138 10.09 -23.92 5.66
C HIS A 138 8.91 -23.42 6.50
N LEU A 139 9.10 -22.42 7.37
CA LEU A 139 8.00 -21.81 8.14
C LEU A 139 7.14 -20.94 7.23
N LYS A 140 7.76 -20.07 6.43
CA LYS A 140 7.06 -19.23 5.46
C LYS A 140 6.28 -20.07 4.44
N GLU A 141 6.90 -21.12 3.88
CA GLU A 141 6.27 -22.03 2.92
C GLU A 141 5.11 -22.83 3.52
N SER A 142 5.13 -23.06 4.84
CA SER A 142 4.03 -23.72 5.55
C SER A 142 2.84 -22.82 5.87
N GLN A 143 2.92 -21.51 5.57
CA GLN A 143 1.79 -20.60 5.72
C GLN A 143 0.67 -20.98 4.74
N THR A 144 -0.53 -21.15 5.26
CA THR A 144 -1.73 -21.46 4.48
C THR A 144 -2.85 -20.45 4.69
N GLU A 145 -2.92 -19.87 5.89
CA GLU A 145 -3.94 -18.89 6.24
C GLU A 145 -3.70 -17.56 5.51
N GLY A 146 -4.75 -17.07 4.85
CA GLY A 146 -4.70 -15.83 4.08
C GLY A 146 -4.97 -14.59 4.93
N THR A 147 -5.47 -14.72 6.16
CA THR A 147 -5.66 -13.62 7.12
C THR A 147 -4.38 -13.26 7.86
N ASN A 148 -4.48 -12.27 8.75
CA ASN A 148 -3.40 -11.88 9.66
C ASN A 148 -3.69 -12.37 11.09
N SER A 149 -4.41 -13.49 11.23
CA SER A 149 -4.62 -14.15 12.52
C SER A 149 -3.27 -14.56 13.12
N LEU A 150 -2.92 -13.98 14.26
CA LEU A 150 -1.62 -14.21 14.92
C LEU A 150 -1.40 -15.68 15.29
N ASP A 151 -2.47 -16.40 15.64
CA ASP A 151 -2.40 -17.81 16.06
C ASP A 151 -1.98 -18.74 14.91
N GLU A 152 -2.28 -18.36 13.68
CA GLU A 152 -2.01 -19.17 12.49
C GLU A 152 -0.78 -18.69 11.70
N MET A 153 -0.29 -17.49 12.01
CA MET A 153 0.81 -16.84 11.31
C MET A 153 2.16 -17.54 11.59
N LYS A 154 2.86 -17.95 10.53
CA LYS A 154 4.15 -18.66 10.59
C LYS A 154 5.36 -17.81 10.19
N TYR A 155 5.13 -16.62 9.67
CA TYR A 155 6.14 -15.61 9.34
C TYR A 155 5.54 -14.21 9.45
N PRO A 156 6.35 -13.13 9.47
CA PRO A 156 5.83 -11.76 9.43
C PRO A 156 5.08 -11.48 8.10
N LYS A 157 3.76 -11.69 8.10
CA LYS A 157 2.89 -11.56 6.92
C LYS A 157 2.54 -10.09 6.69
N VAL A 158 3.53 -9.35 6.19
CA VAL A 158 3.49 -7.90 5.98
C VAL A 158 4.04 -7.51 4.60
N GLN A 159 3.95 -8.41 3.62
CA GLN A 159 4.64 -8.30 2.33
C GLN A 159 3.75 -7.96 1.14
N LYS A 160 2.42 -7.90 1.25
CA LYS A 160 1.53 -7.51 0.13
C LYS A 160 0.21 -6.95 0.64
N TYR A 161 0.02 -5.63 0.53
CA TYR A 161 -1.19 -4.93 0.98
C TYR A 161 -1.96 -4.29 -0.18
N CYS A 162 -3.29 -4.35 -0.12
CA CYS A 162 -4.19 -3.71 -1.07
C CYS A 162 -4.96 -2.58 -0.38
N LEU A 163 -4.75 -1.37 -0.86
CA LEU A 163 -5.30 -0.14 -0.31
C LEU A 163 -6.42 0.38 -1.20
N MET A 164 -7.54 0.65 -0.55
CA MET A 164 -8.75 1.10 -1.21
C MET A 164 -9.25 2.32 -0.44
N SER A 165 -9.12 3.49 -1.07
CA SER A 165 -9.48 4.78 -0.47
C SER A 165 -10.51 5.46 -1.36
N VAL A 166 -11.55 6.03 -0.73
CA VAL A 166 -12.49 6.90 -1.43
C VAL A 166 -11.97 8.34 -1.44
N LYS A 167 -12.55 9.19 -2.30
CA LYS A 167 -12.16 10.62 -2.36
C LYS A 167 -12.41 11.28 -1.00
N GLY A 168 -11.42 12.01 -0.50
CA GLY A 168 -11.51 12.74 0.77
C GLY A 168 -10.95 11.96 1.98
N CYS A 169 -10.53 10.70 1.81
CA CYS A 169 -9.81 9.99 2.86
C CYS A 169 -8.47 10.67 3.16
N TYR A 170 -8.13 10.78 4.44
CA TYR A 170 -6.79 11.10 4.91
C TYR A 170 -6.38 10.10 5.99
N THR A 171 -5.08 9.90 6.13
CA THR A 171 -4.46 9.15 7.22
C THR A 171 -3.45 10.10 7.83
N ASP A 172 -3.49 10.28 9.15
CA ASP A 172 -2.61 11.22 9.83
C ASP A 172 -1.14 10.77 9.78
N PHE A 173 -0.22 11.67 10.14
CA PHE A 173 1.22 11.38 10.16
C PHE A 173 1.53 10.17 11.04
N HIS A 174 2.29 9.24 10.48
CA HIS A 174 2.75 8.04 11.16
C HIS A 174 4.10 7.59 10.59
N ILE A 175 4.79 6.74 11.36
CA ILE A 175 5.93 5.96 10.91
C ILE A 175 5.42 4.53 10.75
N ASP A 176 5.73 3.89 9.62
CA ASP A 176 5.31 2.51 9.38
C ASP A 176 5.92 1.57 10.43
N PHE A 177 5.15 0.53 10.79
CA PHE A 177 5.46 -0.33 11.92
C PHE A 177 6.84 -0.96 11.82
N GLY A 178 7.62 -0.88 12.90
CA GLY A 178 8.99 -1.40 12.92
C GLY A 178 10.00 -0.59 12.12
N GLY A 179 9.64 0.60 11.64
CA GLY A 179 10.52 1.44 10.81
C GLY A 179 10.78 0.82 9.44
N THR A 180 9.81 0.06 8.92
CA THR A 180 9.93 -0.61 7.63
C THR A 180 10.05 0.37 6.48
N SER A 181 10.90 0.04 5.50
CA SER A 181 10.82 0.65 4.18
C SER A 181 9.62 0.13 3.43
N VAL A 182 9.04 0.98 2.58
CA VAL A 182 7.77 0.73 1.93
C VAL A 182 7.84 1.00 0.44
N TRP A 183 7.11 0.21 -0.34
CA TRP A 183 6.95 0.42 -1.79
C TRP A 183 5.48 0.55 -2.12
N TYR A 184 5.19 1.46 -3.06
CA TYR A 184 3.82 1.88 -3.34
C TYR A 184 3.58 1.95 -4.83
N HIS A 185 2.60 1.19 -5.32
CA HIS A 185 2.13 1.30 -6.69
C HIS A 185 0.71 1.85 -6.73
N ILE A 186 0.57 2.93 -7.49
CA ILE A 186 -0.66 3.60 -7.82
C ILE A 186 -1.29 2.87 -9.03
N LEU A 187 -2.34 2.08 -8.82
CA LEU A 187 -3.00 1.32 -9.89
C LEU A 187 -4.02 2.16 -10.68
N ARG A 188 -4.80 3.02 -10.02
CA ARG A 188 -5.86 3.83 -10.71
C ARG A 188 -6.39 4.97 -9.88
N GLY A 189 -6.14 6.29 -10.09
CA GLY A 189 -6.78 7.42 -9.37
C GLY A 189 -5.89 8.59 -8.85
N LYS A 190 -5.84 9.05 -7.55
CA LYS A 190 -4.81 9.99 -6.95
C LYS A 190 -4.53 9.86 -5.42
N LYS A 191 -3.29 10.10 -4.95
CA LYS A 191 -2.86 10.22 -3.52
C LYS A 191 -1.82 11.33 -3.33
N VAL A 192 -1.89 12.06 -2.23
CA VAL A 192 -0.91 13.10 -1.83
C VAL A 192 -0.19 12.63 -0.58
N ARG A 193 1.13 12.85 -0.49
CA ARG A 193 1.91 12.58 0.73
C ARG A 193 2.56 13.83 1.26
N LEU A 194 2.73 13.87 2.57
CA LEU A 194 3.57 14.83 3.27
C LEU A 194 4.62 14.02 4.04
N ALA A 195 5.88 14.44 4.01
CA ALA A 195 6.98 13.84 4.75
C ALA A 195 7.71 14.95 5.51
N ASP A 196 7.85 14.84 6.84
CA ASP A 196 8.60 15.78 7.69
C ASP A 196 8.34 17.28 7.43
N HIS A 197 7.06 17.70 7.40
CA HIS A 197 6.66 19.09 7.06
C HIS A 197 7.04 19.55 5.64
N LEU A 198 7.20 18.63 4.71
CA LEU A 198 7.45 18.85 3.28
C LEU A 198 6.40 18.11 2.44
N ARG A 199 6.03 18.62 1.26
CA ARG A 199 5.01 18.00 0.39
C ARG A 199 5.71 17.01 -0.51
N CYS A 200 5.44 15.75 -0.26
CA CYS A 200 5.85 14.67 -1.14
C CYS A 200 4.72 14.44 -2.17
N CYS A 201 4.79 15.22 -3.26
CA CYS A 201 4.13 15.07 -4.58
C CYS A 201 2.67 14.56 -4.67
N LEU A 202 1.92 15.16 -5.59
CA LEU A 202 0.64 14.65 -6.08
C LEU A 202 0.89 13.40 -6.93
N TYR A 203 0.36 12.25 -6.54
CA TYR A 203 0.41 11.02 -7.32
C TYR A 203 -0.96 10.64 -7.84
N GLU A 204 -1.05 9.97 -8.99
CA GLU A 204 -2.32 9.66 -9.64
C GLU A 204 -2.81 8.18 -9.51
N GLY A 205 -3.17 7.70 -8.28
CA GLY A 205 -3.89 6.42 -7.95
C GLY A 205 -4.97 6.39 -6.81
N ARG A 206 -6.20 5.87 -7.01
CA ARG A 206 -7.43 5.54 -6.17
C ARG A 206 -7.38 4.07 -5.68
N THR A 207 -6.57 3.23 -6.30
CA THR A 207 -6.24 1.90 -5.78
C THR A 207 -4.74 1.86 -5.66
N GLN A 208 -4.25 1.55 -4.46
CA GLN A 208 -2.83 1.51 -4.17
C GLN A 208 -2.50 0.09 -3.71
N ILE A 209 -1.40 -0.48 -4.17
CA ILE A 209 -0.89 -1.77 -3.69
C ILE A 209 0.43 -1.47 -3.01
N ASN A 210 0.58 -1.84 -1.72
CA ASN A 210 1.77 -1.55 -0.91
C ASN A 210 2.52 -2.81 -0.48
N CYS A 211 3.74 -2.57 0.00
CA CYS A 211 4.17 -2.98 1.34
C CYS A 211 4.48 -1.74 2.12
#